data_AF-A0AB39QYF6-F1
#
_entry.id   AF-A0AB39QYF6-F1
#
_cell.length_a   1.000
_cell.length_b   1.000
_cell.length_c   1.000
_cell.angle_alpha   90.00
_cell.angle_beta   90.00
_cell.angle_gamma   90.00
#
_symmetry.space_group_name_H-M   'P 1'
#
loop_
_entity.id
_entity.type
_entity.pdbx_description
1 polymer ?
#
loop_
_entity_poly.entity_id
_entity_poly.type
_entity_poly.pdbx_seq_one_letter_code
_entity_poly.pdbx_strand_id
1 'polypeptide(L)'
;MSRREAEGRVRLLNFAAQLITVTLDDRGSLAERMSKAFPWMLALLPADRESCAQDLVDAARASFSTGQPHLAIAELTSWKETATAVAAGLSSGSAGLEWLDDDETVERP
;
A
#
# COMPACT_ATOMS: atom_id res chain seq x y z
N MET A 1 -26.53 -4.83 9.63
CA MET A 1 -25.22 -4.29 9.23
C MET A 1 -24.59 -3.67 10.46
N SER A 2 -23.39 -4.09 10.83
CA SER A 2 -22.67 -3.52 11.98
C SER A 2 -22.07 -2.16 11.60
N ARG A 3 -21.76 -1.32 12.61
CA ARG A 3 -21.08 -0.03 12.39
C ARG A 3 -19.76 -0.23 11.62
N ARG A 4 -18.98 -1.25 11.97
CA ARG A 4 -17.70 -1.58 11.34
C ARG A 4 -17.86 -1.92 9.84
N GLU A 5 -18.91 -2.65 9.48
CA GLU A 5 -19.21 -2.96 8.07
C GLU A 5 -19.56 -1.70 7.28
N ALA A 6 -20.37 -0.81 7.86
CA ALA A 6 -20.75 0.44 7.22
C ALA A 6 -19.52 1.35 7.00
N GLU A 7 -18.67 1.50 8.01
CA GLU A 7 -17.41 2.27 7.92
C GLU A 7 -16.47 1.68 6.87
N GLY A 8 -16.29 0.36 6.84
CA GLY A 8 -15.50 -0.33 5.82
C GLY A 8 -16.03 -0.05 4.40
N ARG A 9 -17.35 -0.08 4.22
CA ARG A 9 -17.96 0.22 2.91
C ARG A 9 -17.78 1.67 2.49
N VAL A 10 -17.92 2.63 3.40
CA VAL A 10 -17.66 4.06 3.12
C VAL A 10 -16.20 4.26 2.71
N ARG A 11 -15.25 3.64 3.42
CA ARG A 11 -13.82 3.71 3.07
C ARG A 11 -13.54 3.12 1.69
N LEU A 12 -14.13 1.98 1.37
CA LEU A 12 -13.99 1.36 0.05
C LEU A 12 -14.55 2.25 -1.07
N LEU A 13 -15.69 2.91 -0.84
CA LEU A 13 -16.27 3.85 -1.82
C LEU A 13 -15.39 5.09 -2.02
N ASN A 14 -14.82 5.65 -0.95
CA ASN A 14 -13.85 6.74 -1.05
C ASN A 14 -12.58 6.33 -1.80
N PHE A 15 -12.16 5.07 -1.64
CA PHE A 15 -11.04 4.51 -2.40
C PHE A 15 -11.40 4.34 -3.89
N ALA A 16 -12.59 3.85 -4.19
CA ALA A 16 -13.12 3.75 -5.56
C ALA A 16 -13.12 5.11 -6.28
N ALA A 17 -13.60 6.16 -5.60
CA ALA A 17 -13.65 7.51 -6.16
C ALA A 17 -12.26 8.03 -6.55
N GLN A 18 -11.23 7.75 -5.74
CA GLN A 18 -9.85 8.12 -6.05
C GLN A 18 -9.31 7.32 -7.24
N LEU A 19 -9.59 6.01 -7.31
CA LEU A 19 -9.19 5.19 -8.46
C LEU A 19 -9.85 5.65 -9.76
N ILE A 20 -11.12 6.09 -9.72
CA ILE A 20 -11.78 6.68 -10.89
C ILE A 20 -11.01 7.92 -11.35
N THR A 21 -10.63 8.82 -10.44
CA THR A 21 -9.79 9.99 -10.79
C THR A 21 -8.48 9.59 -11.46
N VAL A 22 -7.83 8.52 -10.98
CA VAL A 22 -6.60 7.97 -11.59
C VAL A 22 -6.84 7.48 -13.02
N THR A 23 -8.01 6.90 -13.31
CA THR A 23 -8.35 6.44 -14.68
C THR A 23 -8.68 7.56 -15.66
N LEU A 24 -9.00 8.76 -15.17
CA LEU A 24 -9.32 9.91 -16.00
C LEU A 24 -8.08 10.68 -16.49
N ASP A 25 -6.93 10.49 -15.84
CA ASP A 25 -5.65 11.01 -16.36
C ASP A 25 -5.06 9.94 -17.30
N ASP A 26 -4.68 10.34 -18.50
CA ASP A 26 -4.12 9.46 -19.54
C ASP A 26 -2.60 9.65 -19.70
N ARG A 27 -2.00 10.52 -18.89
CA ARG A 27 -0.58 10.86 -18.97
C ARG A 27 0.25 10.08 -17.95
N GLY A 28 1.34 9.50 -18.42
CA GLY A 28 2.33 8.84 -17.57
C GLY A 28 2.03 7.36 -17.26
N SER A 29 2.83 6.75 -16.41
CA SER A 29 2.60 5.37 -15.91
C SER A 29 1.44 5.32 -14.91
N LEU A 30 0.98 4.11 -14.59
CA LEU A 30 -0.03 3.92 -13.54
C LEU A 30 0.48 4.46 -12.20
N ALA A 31 1.73 4.17 -11.83
CA ALA A 31 2.34 4.66 -10.59
C ALA A 31 2.44 6.19 -10.55
N GLU A 32 2.74 6.84 -11.68
CA GLU A 32 2.77 8.30 -11.75
C GLU A 32 1.38 8.91 -11.51
N ARG A 33 0.33 8.34 -12.11
CA ARG A 33 -1.05 8.80 -11.90
C ARG A 33 -1.55 8.51 -10.49
N MET A 34 -1.26 7.31 -9.97
CA MET A 34 -1.57 6.93 -8.59
C MET A 34 -0.88 7.86 -7.60
N SER A 35 0.38 8.23 -7.83
CA SER A 35 1.12 9.16 -6.96
C SER A 35 0.53 10.57 -6.92
N LYS A 36 -0.18 11.02 -7.97
CA LYS A 36 -0.92 12.29 -7.94
C LYS A 36 -2.15 12.21 -7.04
N ALA A 37 -2.88 11.10 -7.10
CA ALA A 37 -4.06 10.87 -6.25
C ALA A 37 -3.69 10.52 -4.80
N PHE A 38 -2.55 9.87 -4.61
CA PHE A 38 -2.03 9.38 -3.35
C PHE A 38 -0.61 9.93 -3.12
N PRO A 39 -0.46 11.20 -2.71
CA PRO A 39 0.86 11.85 -2.60
C PRO A 39 1.85 11.13 -1.67
N TRP A 40 1.37 10.34 -0.72
CA TRP A 40 2.21 9.53 0.17
C TRP A 40 3.04 8.49 -0.59
N MET A 41 2.62 8.04 -1.78
CA MET A 41 3.40 7.11 -2.62
C MET A 41 4.74 7.71 -3.05
N LEU A 42 4.89 9.04 -3.06
CA LEU A 42 6.15 9.69 -3.39
C LEU A 42 7.25 9.46 -2.32
N ALA A 43 6.89 8.95 -1.14
CA ALA A 43 7.88 8.51 -0.17
C ALA A 43 8.52 7.16 -0.55
N LEU A 44 7.81 6.31 -1.32
CA LEU A 44 8.33 5.00 -1.74
C LEU A 44 9.45 5.14 -2.76
N LEU A 45 10.29 4.10 -2.86
CA LEU A 45 11.25 3.95 -3.95
C LEU A 45 10.51 3.80 -5.29
N PRO A 46 11.11 4.20 -6.44
CA PRO A 46 10.43 4.14 -7.74
C PRO A 46 9.90 2.74 -8.11
N ALA A 47 10.66 1.68 -7.83
CA ALA A 47 10.21 0.29 -8.09
C ALA A 47 9.00 -0.09 -7.21
N ASP A 48 9.03 0.29 -5.93
CA ASP A 48 7.94 0.02 -4.99
C ASP A 48 6.67 0.79 -5.34
N ARG A 49 6.78 1.96 -5.99
CA ARG A 49 5.60 2.71 -6.47
C ARG A 49 4.84 1.95 -7.55
N GLU A 50 5.54 1.27 -8.45
CA GLU A 50 4.92 0.44 -9.49
C GLU A 50 4.22 -0.78 -8.88
N SER A 51 4.90 -1.50 -7.96
CA SER A 51 4.28 -2.62 -7.23
C SER A 51 3.06 -2.16 -6.43
N CYS A 52 3.21 -1.10 -5.64
CA CYS A 52 2.12 -0.52 -4.85
C CYS A 52 0.92 -0.14 -5.73
N ALA A 53 1.15 0.51 -6.87
CA ALA A 53 0.08 0.89 -7.77
C ALA A 53 -0.71 -0.32 -8.30
N GLN A 54 0.00 -1.39 -8.67
CA GLN A 54 -0.61 -2.62 -9.16
C GLN A 54 -1.38 -3.35 -8.05
N ASP A 55 -0.77 -3.54 -6.89
CA ASP A 55 -1.36 -4.23 -5.74
C ASP A 55 -2.65 -3.55 -5.27
N LEU A 56 -2.66 -2.21 -5.24
CA LEU A 56 -3.84 -1.42 -4.90
C LEU A 56 -5.00 -1.64 -5.87
N VAL A 57 -4.71 -1.75 -7.18
CA VAL A 57 -5.74 -2.03 -8.20
C VAL A 57 -6.27 -3.45 -8.06
N ASP A 58 -5.39 -4.43 -7.85
CA ASP A 58 -5.80 -5.83 -7.73
C ASP A 58 -6.59 -6.09 -6.44
N ALA A 59 -6.17 -5.50 -5.32
CA ALA A 59 -6.91 -5.56 -4.07
C ALA A 59 -8.28 -4.85 -4.17
N ALA A 60 -8.34 -3.70 -4.86
CA ALA A 60 -9.60 -3.02 -5.13
C ALA A 60 -10.56 -3.91 -5.95
N ARG A 61 -10.06 -4.49 -7.04
CA ARG A 61 -10.83 -5.40 -7.91
C ARG A 61 -11.35 -6.60 -7.12
N ALA A 62 -10.52 -7.24 -6.30
CA ALA A 62 -10.92 -8.33 -5.43
C ALA A 62 -12.00 -7.90 -4.44
N SER A 63 -11.82 -6.76 -3.76
CA SER A 63 -12.80 -6.21 -2.81
C SER A 63 -14.15 -5.92 -3.46
N PHE A 64 -14.18 -5.30 -4.64
CA PHE A 64 -15.44 -5.00 -5.33
C PHE A 64 -16.14 -6.26 -5.82
N SER A 65 -15.39 -7.23 -6.34
CA SER A 65 -15.95 -8.47 -6.90
C SER A 65 -16.52 -9.39 -5.83
N THR A 66 -15.91 -9.41 -4.64
CA THR A 66 -16.29 -10.28 -3.52
C THR A 66 -17.17 -9.58 -2.48
N GLY A 67 -17.34 -8.26 -2.58
CA GLY A 67 -18.03 -7.45 -1.57
C GLY A 67 -17.30 -7.43 -0.23
N GLN A 68 -15.98 -7.67 -0.21
CA GLN A 68 -15.15 -7.70 0.99
C GLN A 68 -14.25 -6.46 1.08
N PRO A 69 -14.64 -5.39 1.79
CA PRO A 69 -13.89 -4.13 1.82
C PRO A 69 -12.50 -4.24 2.46
N HIS A 70 -12.31 -5.23 3.32
CA HIS A 70 -11.11 -5.33 4.14
C HIS A 70 -9.85 -5.64 3.31
N LEU A 71 -9.96 -6.31 2.16
CA LEU A 71 -8.79 -6.63 1.31
C LEU A 71 -8.13 -5.35 0.78
N ALA A 72 -8.87 -4.51 0.06
CA ALA A 72 -8.39 -3.22 -0.43
C ALA A 72 -7.96 -2.27 0.70
N ILE A 73 -8.69 -2.27 1.82
CA ILE A 73 -8.37 -1.40 2.96
C ILE A 73 -7.08 -1.83 3.66
N ALA A 74 -6.86 -3.13 3.84
CA ALA A 74 -5.64 -3.66 4.44
C ALA A 74 -4.44 -3.34 3.55
N GLU A 75 -4.56 -3.59 2.25
CA GLU A 75 -3.51 -3.30 1.27
C GLU A 75 -3.12 -1.81 1.27
N LEU A 76 -4.12 -0.92 1.21
CA LEU A 76 -3.92 0.53 1.28
C LEU A 76 -3.23 0.97 2.59
N THR A 77 -3.61 0.36 3.71
CA THR A 77 -3.02 0.68 5.01
C THR A 77 -1.58 0.21 5.08
N SER A 78 -1.31 -1.03 4.65
CA SER A 78 0.03 -1.63 4.59
C SER A 78 1.00 -0.76 3.80
N TRP A 79 0.65 -0.38 2.56
CA TRP A 79 1.52 0.46 1.73
C TRP A 79 1.74 1.86 2.31
N LYS A 80 0.71 2.44 2.94
CA LYS A 80 0.85 3.75 3.59
C LYS A 80 1.77 3.68 4.80
N GLU A 81 1.75 2.59 5.56
CA GLU A 81 2.67 2.33 6.66
C GLU A 81 4.10 2.17 6.14
N THR A 82 4.31 1.40 5.06
CA THR A 82 5.62 1.30 4.38
C THR A 82 6.14 2.66 3.93
N ALA A 83 5.31 3.46 3.26
CA ALA A 83 5.68 4.81 2.84
C ALA A 83 6.03 5.72 4.03
N THR A 84 5.32 5.58 5.14
CA THR A 84 5.61 6.31 6.38
C THR A 84 6.96 5.89 6.97
N ALA A 85 7.25 4.59 7.00
CA ALA A 85 8.53 4.05 7.45
C ALA A 85 9.69 4.54 6.57
N VAL A 86 9.53 4.49 5.25
CA VAL A 86 10.54 4.98 4.30
C VAL A 86 10.77 6.49 4.47
N ALA A 87 9.71 7.29 4.62
CA ALA A 87 9.82 8.72 4.90
C ALA A 87 10.53 9.03 6.22
N ALA A 88 10.41 8.14 7.22
CA ALA A 88 11.12 8.21 8.48
C ALA A 88 12.58 7.71 8.40
N GLY A 89 13.06 7.30 7.21
CA GLY A 89 14.41 6.79 7.00
C GLY A 89 14.59 5.30 7.34
N LEU A 90 13.50 4.56 7.58
CA LEU A 90 13.52 3.12 7.92
C LEU A 90 13.47 2.23 6.67
N SER A 91 13.92 2.72 5.51
CA SER A 91 13.81 1.97 4.25
C SER A 91 14.62 0.67 4.31
N SER A 92 14.02 -0.45 3.90
CA SER A 92 14.62 -1.80 3.82
C SER A 92 15.76 -1.95 2.82
N GLY A 93 16.35 -0.85 2.34
CA GLY A 93 17.63 -0.91 1.66
C GLY A 93 18.64 -1.51 2.64
N SER A 94 19.19 -2.66 2.28
CA SER A 94 20.22 -3.45 2.97
C SER A 94 21.52 -2.68 3.29
N ALA A 95 21.53 -1.35 3.16
CA ALA A 95 22.57 -0.45 3.59
C ALA A 95 22.63 -0.41 5.12
N GLY A 96 23.14 -1.48 5.73
CA GLY A 96 23.38 -1.60 7.17
C GLY A 96 22.76 -2.84 7.82
N LEU A 97 22.03 -3.67 7.07
CA LEU A 97 21.59 -4.98 7.57
C LEU A 97 22.72 -6.00 7.38
N GLU A 98 23.50 -6.20 8.43
CA GLU A 98 24.42 -7.33 8.55
C GLU A 98 23.61 -8.53 9.06
N TRP A 99 23.33 -9.47 8.15
CA TRP A 99 22.78 -10.76 8.54
C TRP A 99 23.89 -11.56 9.21
N LEU A 100 23.57 -12.21 10.33
CA LEU A 100 24.50 -13.16 10.93
C LEU A 100 24.66 -14.33 9.96
N ASP A 101 25.89 -14.59 9.53
CA ASP A 101 26.20 -15.71 8.65
C ASP A 101 26.16 -17.06 9.40
N ASP A 102 26.26 -17.03 10.73
CA ASP A 102 26.35 -18.21 11.60
C ASP A 102 25.25 -18.23 12.70
N ASP A 103 24.83 -19.43 13.10
CA ASP A 103 23.91 -19.63 14.23
C ASP A 103 24.61 -19.32 15.57
N GLU A 104 24.21 -18.24 16.25
CA GLU A 104 24.71 -17.88 17.58
C GLU A 104 23.82 -18.47 18.68
N THR A 105 24.42 -19.18 19.65
CA THR A 105 23.68 -19.74 20.80
C THR A 105 23.32 -18.63 21.77
N VAL A 106 22.04 -18.27 21.84
CA VAL A 106 21.51 -17.29 22.81
C VAL A 106 21.06 -17.96 24.12
N GLU A 107 21.27 -17.28 25.25
CA GLU A 107 20.82 -17.80 26.55
C GLU A 107 19.29 -17.90 26.64
N ARG A 108 18.81 -18.83 27.49
CA ARG A 108 17.37 -19.02 27.70
C ARG A 108 16.79 -17.84 28.49
N PRO A 109 15.55 -17.38 28.16
CA PRO A 109 14.90 -16.28 28.86
C PRO A 109 14.71 -16.52 30.37
#